data_AF-A0A958K3B5-F1
#
_entry.id   AF-A0A958K3B5-F1
#
_cell.length_a   1.000
_cell.length_b   1.000
_cell.length_c   1.000
_cell.angle_alpha   90.00
_cell.angle_beta   90.00
_cell.angle_gamma   90.00
#
_symmetry.space_group_name_H-M   'P 1'
#
loop_
_entity.id
_entity.type
_entity.pdbx_description
1 polymer ?
#
loop_
_entity_poly.entity_id
_entity_poly.type
_entity_poly.pdbx_seq_one_letter_code
_entity_poly.pdbx_strand_id
1 'polypeptide(L)'
;MVNVKNNIDRVFAIELKAWCYGIERYPGEVYPGLVHAIVRELGPIIQEAIVNHYAFNILETAETISKAAKYLVHQKEVAFSILAYFPLPGTLDEDAQFVMAQIIDQVEAEYGGALERLKKKWQYE
;
A
#
# COMPACT_ATOMS: atom_id res chain seq x y z
N MET A 1 -10.20 -19.67 1.06
CA MET A 1 -9.03 -19.07 0.36
C MET A 1 -9.63 -18.26 -0.77
N VAL A 2 -9.55 -16.93 -0.72
CA VAL A 2 -10.17 -16.06 -1.72
C VAL A 2 -9.33 -16.15 -3.00
N ASN A 3 -9.97 -16.31 -4.16
CA ASN A 3 -9.26 -16.43 -5.43
C ASN A 3 -8.84 -15.06 -5.95
N VAL A 4 -7.54 -14.87 -6.12
CA VAL A 4 -6.99 -13.66 -6.75
C VAL A 4 -7.47 -13.56 -8.19
N LYS A 5 -8.00 -12.39 -8.57
CA LYS A 5 -8.56 -12.14 -9.90
C LYS A 5 -7.54 -11.43 -10.81
N ASN A 6 -7.72 -11.58 -12.13
CA ASN A 6 -7.06 -10.76 -13.16
C ASN A 6 -5.51 -10.72 -13.17
N ASN A 7 -4.84 -11.70 -12.55
CA ASN A 7 -3.37 -11.69 -12.37
C ASN A 7 -2.85 -10.42 -11.68
N ILE A 8 -3.67 -9.81 -10.82
CA ILE A 8 -3.34 -8.54 -10.17
C ILE A 8 -2.09 -8.65 -9.29
N ASP A 9 -1.84 -9.83 -8.72
CA ASP A 9 -0.65 -10.17 -7.94
C ASP A 9 0.62 -9.95 -8.75
N ARG A 10 0.64 -10.42 -10.00
CA ARG A 10 1.78 -10.24 -10.91
C ARG A 10 1.92 -8.80 -11.34
N VAL A 11 0.82 -8.12 -11.67
CA VAL A 11 0.84 -6.70 -12.08
C VAL A 11 1.37 -5.84 -10.94
N PHE A 12 0.84 -6.01 -9.73
CA PHE A 12 1.29 -5.31 -8.53
C PHE A 12 2.79 -5.52 -8.27
N ALA A 13 3.27 -6.76 -8.37
CA ALA A 13 4.68 -7.07 -8.18
C ALA A 13 5.59 -6.42 -9.25
N ILE A 14 5.12 -6.31 -10.50
CA ILE A 14 5.86 -5.65 -11.58
C ILE A 14 5.91 -4.14 -11.35
N GLU A 15 4.77 -3.51 -11.04
CA GLU A 15 4.69 -2.07 -10.77
C GLU A 15 5.57 -1.67 -9.60
N LEU A 16 5.47 -2.38 -8.47
CA LEU A 16 6.30 -2.13 -7.30
C LEU A 16 7.79 -2.21 -7.62
N LYS A 17 8.22 -3.25 -8.36
CA LYS A 17 9.62 -3.40 -8.77
C LYS A 17 10.07 -2.28 -9.72
N ALA A 18 9.23 -1.88 -10.67
CA ALA A 18 9.55 -0.83 -11.61
C ALA A 18 9.77 0.51 -10.89
N TRP A 19 8.88 0.87 -9.96
CA TRP A 19 9.02 2.08 -9.15
C TRP A 19 10.26 2.03 -8.26
N CYS A 20 10.50 0.93 -7.55
CA CYS A 20 11.68 0.80 -6.68
C CYS A 20 12.98 0.90 -7.47
N TYR A 21 13.06 0.25 -8.63
CA TYR A 21 14.19 0.38 -9.54
C TYR A 21 14.40 1.84 -10.01
N GLY A 22 13.31 2.55 -10.28
CA GLY A 22 13.33 3.97 -10.62
C GLY A 22 13.90 4.85 -9.50
N ILE A 23 13.51 4.60 -8.25
CA ILE A 23 14.04 5.31 -7.07
C ILE A 23 15.54 5.05 -6.92
N GLU A 24 15.96 3.78 -6.97
CA GLU A 24 17.35 3.38 -6.75
C GLU A 24 18.32 4.00 -7.77
N ARG A 25 17.84 4.22 -9.00
CA ARG A 25 18.62 4.78 -10.11
C ARG A 25 18.30 6.23 -10.43
N TYR A 26 17.52 6.90 -9.60
CA TYR A 26 17.17 8.29 -9.83
C TYR A 26 18.43 9.15 -9.83
N PRO A 27 18.72 9.91 -10.92
CA PRO A 27 19.96 10.68 -11.04
C PRO A 27 19.97 11.92 -10.14
N GLY A 28 18.81 12.36 -9.65
CA GLY A 28 18.65 13.48 -8.73
C GLY A 28 18.64 13.06 -7.26
N GLU A 29 18.31 14.01 -6.40
CA GLU A 29 18.15 13.74 -4.98
C GLU A 29 16.81 13.04 -4.70
N VAL A 30 16.87 11.93 -3.96
CA VAL A 30 15.68 11.31 -3.38
C VAL A 30 15.38 12.04 -2.08
N TYR A 31 14.15 12.53 -1.93
CA TYR A 31 13.65 13.22 -0.73
C TYR A 31 12.29 12.63 -0.32
N PRO A 32 11.84 12.78 0.94
CA PRO A 32 10.61 12.14 1.43
C PRO A 32 9.36 12.43 0.57
N GLY A 33 9.21 13.67 0.10
CA GLY A 33 8.10 14.06 -0.78
C GLY A 33 8.04 13.27 -2.08
N LEU A 34 9.18 12.89 -2.66
CA LEU A 34 9.23 12.05 -3.86
C LEU A 34 8.73 10.63 -3.55
N VAL A 35 9.11 10.08 -2.39
CA VAL A 35 8.66 8.74 -1.97
C VAL A 35 7.15 8.71 -1.79
N HIS A 36 6.56 9.72 -1.13
CA HIS A 36 5.11 9.81 -1.01
C HIS A 36 4.40 10.04 -2.35
N ALA A 37 5.00 10.79 -3.27
CA ALA A 37 4.48 10.93 -4.62
C ALA A 37 4.44 9.58 -5.34
N ILE A 38 5.46 8.73 -5.18
CA ILE A 38 5.46 7.39 -5.76
C ILE A 38 4.38 6.50 -5.14
N VAL A 39 4.22 6.55 -3.80
CA VAL A 39 3.12 5.83 -3.14
C VAL A 39 1.76 6.30 -3.67
N ARG A 40 1.62 7.59 -4.00
CA ARG A 40 0.43 8.13 -4.66
C ARG A 40 0.21 7.57 -6.06
N GLU A 41 1.26 7.48 -6.88
CA GLU A 41 1.16 6.85 -8.21
C GLU A 41 0.82 5.36 -8.12
N LEU A 42 1.21 4.68 -7.03
CA LEU A 42 0.80 3.30 -6.73
C LEU A 42 -0.64 3.20 -6.20
N GLY A 43 -1.29 4.31 -5.84
CA GLY A 43 -2.64 4.34 -5.26
C GLY A 43 -3.68 3.52 -6.05
N PRO A 44 -3.82 3.72 -7.37
CA PRO A 44 -4.75 2.93 -8.19
C PRO A 44 -4.49 1.42 -8.14
N ILE A 45 -3.22 0.98 -8.22
CA ILE A 45 -2.90 -0.46 -8.20
C ILE A 45 -3.11 -1.06 -6.80
N ILE A 46 -2.93 -0.28 -5.73
CA ILE A 46 -3.27 -0.68 -4.36
C ILE A 46 -4.78 -0.94 -4.22
N GLN A 47 -5.62 -0.05 -4.77
CA GLN A 47 -7.07 -0.22 -4.75
C GLN A 47 -7.50 -1.44 -5.58
N GLU A 48 -6.95 -1.58 -6.79
CA GLU A 48 -7.21 -2.73 -7.65
C GLU A 48 -6.79 -4.06 -7.00
N ALA A 49 -5.66 -4.08 -6.27
CA ALA A 49 -5.25 -5.27 -5.52
C ALA A 49 -6.33 -5.72 -4.53
N ILE A 50 -6.93 -4.79 -3.78
CA ILE A 50 -8.01 -5.10 -2.82
C ILE A 50 -9.26 -5.61 -3.54
N VAL A 51 -9.71 -4.90 -4.57
CA VAL A 51 -10.92 -5.25 -5.36
C VAL A 51 -10.77 -6.61 -6.04
N ASN A 52 -9.56 -6.96 -6.47
CA ASN A 52 -9.24 -8.25 -7.09
C ASN A 52 -8.74 -9.30 -6.09
N HIS A 53 -9.01 -9.07 -4.80
CA HIS A 53 -8.83 -10.04 -3.71
C HIS A 53 -7.38 -10.46 -3.45
N TYR A 54 -6.43 -9.58 -3.73
CA TYR A 54 -5.02 -9.80 -3.48
C TYR A 54 -4.59 -9.21 -2.13
N ALA A 55 -4.45 -10.09 -1.14
CA ALA A 55 -3.96 -9.78 0.20
C ALA A 55 -2.42 -9.67 0.22
N PHE A 56 -1.89 -8.57 -0.33
CA PHE A 56 -0.45 -8.31 -0.31
C PHE A 56 0.08 -8.01 1.10
N ASN A 57 1.37 -8.27 1.32
CA ASN A 57 2.04 -7.90 2.56
C ASN A 57 2.42 -6.42 2.52
N ILE A 58 1.69 -5.58 3.25
CA ILE A 58 1.90 -4.13 3.28
C ILE A 58 3.20 -3.75 3.99
N LEU A 59 3.65 -4.53 4.97
CA LEU A 59 4.91 -4.28 5.68
C LEU A 59 6.11 -4.57 4.78
N GLU A 60 6.09 -5.68 4.03
CA GLU A 60 7.11 -5.99 3.02
C GLU A 60 7.11 -4.98 1.87
N THR A 61 5.92 -4.55 1.43
CA THR A 61 5.79 -3.50 0.40
C THR A 61 6.40 -2.19 0.88
N ALA A 62 6.08 -1.78 2.10
CA ALA A 62 6.61 -0.57 2.72
C ALA A 62 8.12 -0.64 2.93
N GLU A 63 8.64 -1.78 3.38
CA GLU A 63 10.09 -2.01 3.57
C GLU A 63 10.82 -1.95 2.23
N THR A 64 10.25 -2.55 1.18
CA THR A 64 10.83 -2.54 -0.16
C THR A 64 10.97 -1.11 -0.69
N ILE A 65 9.93 -0.28 -0.54
CA ILE A 65 9.96 1.14 -0.93
C ILE A 65 10.93 1.94 -0.06
N SER A 66 10.90 1.74 1.26
CA SER A 66 11.81 2.42 2.20
C SER A 66 13.27 2.11 1.86
N LYS A 67 13.60 0.84 1.62
CA LYS A 67 14.93 0.39 1.24
C LYS A 67 15.37 0.94 -0.12
N ALA A 68 14.50 0.95 -1.13
CA ALA A 68 14.79 1.56 -2.42
C ALA A 68 15.12 3.06 -2.27
N ALA A 69 14.44 3.75 -1.35
CA ALA A 69 14.72 5.13 -0.96
C ALA A 69 15.88 5.28 0.05
N LYS A 70 16.71 4.25 0.24
CA LYS A 70 17.85 4.22 1.19
C LYS A 70 17.45 4.58 2.62
N TYR A 71 16.27 4.13 3.05
CA TYR A 71 15.71 4.37 4.38
C TYR A 71 15.45 5.83 4.72
N LEU A 72 15.37 6.70 3.72
CA LEU A 72 15.09 8.13 3.91
C LEU A 72 13.70 8.38 4.51
N VAL A 73 12.75 7.50 4.20
CA VAL A 73 11.41 7.47 4.80
C VAL A 73 11.27 6.16 5.55
N HIS A 74 10.88 6.23 6.81
CA HIS A 74 10.75 5.05 7.66
C HIS A 74 9.64 4.11 7.14
N GLN A 75 9.84 2.80 7.22
CA GLN A 75 8.87 1.78 6.80
C GLN A 75 7.45 2.08 7.33
N LYS A 76 7.32 2.36 8.63
CA LYS A 76 6.07 2.82 9.26
C LYS A 76 5.37 3.93 8.49
N GLU A 77 6.08 5.00 8.14
CA GLU A 77 5.51 6.14 7.42
C GLU A 77 5.02 5.75 6.02
N VAL A 78 5.77 4.91 5.31
CA VAL A 78 5.36 4.36 4.02
C VAL A 78 4.11 3.49 4.16
N ALA A 79 4.04 2.61 5.17
CA ALA A 79 2.88 1.75 5.41
C ALA A 79 1.61 2.56 5.66
N PHE A 80 1.67 3.61 6.49
CA PHE A 80 0.54 4.51 6.69
C PHE A 80 0.20 5.33 5.43
N SER A 81 1.20 5.68 4.62
CA SER A 81 0.97 6.34 3.33
C SER A 81 0.25 5.41 2.35
N ILE A 82 0.54 4.11 2.34
CA ILE A 82 -0.17 3.10 1.53
C ILE A 82 -1.61 2.94 2.01
N LEU A 83 -1.83 2.81 3.33
CA LEU A 83 -3.18 2.71 3.91
C LEU A 83 -4.07 3.91 3.53
N ALA A 84 -3.49 5.09 3.33
CA ALA A 84 -4.25 6.27 2.92
C ALA A 84 -4.98 6.09 1.58
N TYR A 85 -4.61 5.11 0.76
CA TYR A 85 -5.27 4.80 -0.51
C TYR A 85 -6.35 3.73 -0.41
N PHE A 86 -6.61 3.18 0.78
CA PHE A 86 -7.63 2.15 0.97
C PHE A 86 -9.04 2.74 0.76
N PRO A 87 -9.89 2.06 -0.03
CA PRO A 87 -11.24 2.53 -0.32
C PRO A 87 -12.15 2.42 0.91
N LEU A 88 -13.30 3.10 0.87
CA LEU A 88 -14.33 2.96 1.89
C LEU A 88 -14.85 1.51 1.90
N PRO A 89 -14.97 0.82 3.06
CA PRO A 89 -15.41 -0.58 3.09
C PRO A 89 -16.77 -0.82 2.42
N GLY A 90 -17.69 0.15 2.52
CA GLY A 90 -19.03 0.06 1.93
C GLY A 90 -19.06 0.02 0.40
N THR A 91 -17.95 0.33 -0.28
CA THR A 91 -17.85 0.25 -1.75
C THR A 91 -17.29 -1.09 -2.24
N LEU A 92 -16.93 -2.00 -1.33
CA LEU A 92 -16.28 -3.27 -1.62
C LEU A 92 -17.26 -4.45 -1.43
N ASP A 93 -17.03 -5.54 -2.18
CA ASP A 93 -17.67 -6.83 -1.90
C ASP A 93 -17.12 -7.48 -0.62
N GLU A 94 -17.81 -8.49 -0.07
CA GLU A 94 -17.45 -9.12 1.22
C GLU A 94 -16.02 -9.67 1.22
N ASP A 95 -15.61 -10.29 0.12
CA ASP A 95 -14.28 -10.87 -0.04
C ASP A 95 -13.19 -9.78 -0.06
N ALA A 96 -13.43 -8.67 -0.76
CA ALA A 96 -12.53 -7.53 -0.80
C ALA A 96 -12.47 -6.81 0.56
N GLN A 97 -13.59 -6.71 1.28
CA GLN A 97 -13.59 -6.21 2.67
C GLN A 97 -12.76 -7.09 3.59
N PHE A 98 -12.88 -8.42 3.45
CA PHE A 98 -12.07 -9.37 4.20
C PHE A 98 -10.57 -9.23 3.89
N VAL A 99 -10.20 -9.15 2.62
CA VAL A 99 -8.81 -8.91 2.18
C VAL A 99 -8.28 -7.59 2.73
N MET A 100 -9.06 -6.52 2.64
CA MET A 100 -8.69 -5.22 3.17
C MET A 100 -8.44 -5.29 4.68
N ALA A 101 -9.31 -5.95 5.45
CA ALA A 101 -9.14 -6.14 6.88
C ALA A 101 -7.85 -6.90 7.22
N GLN A 102 -7.52 -7.97 6.48
CA GLN A 102 -6.27 -8.71 6.66
C GLN A 102 -5.03 -7.84 6.45
N ILE A 103 -5.07 -6.89 5.51
CA ILE A 103 -3.94 -5.99 5.28
C ILE A 103 -3.86 -4.93 6.38
N ILE A 104 -4.99 -4.39 6.83
CA ILE A 104 -5.04 -3.41 7.92
C ILE A 104 -4.50 -4.03 9.21
N ASP A 105 -4.88 -5.27 9.52
CA ASP A 105 -4.45 -5.98 10.73
C ASP A 105 -2.93 -6.13 10.82
N GLN A 106 -2.22 -6.23 9.69
CA GLN A 106 -0.75 -6.27 9.68
C GLN A 106 -0.15 -4.96 10.23
N VAL A 107 -0.69 -3.81 9.82
CA VAL A 107 -0.21 -2.49 10.27
C VAL A 107 -0.66 -2.22 11.71
N GLU A 108 -1.88 -2.63 12.07
CA GLU A 108 -2.40 -2.50 13.43
C GLU A 108 -1.56 -3.32 14.42
N ALA A 109 -1.23 -4.57 14.08
CA ALA A 109 -0.42 -5.44 14.92
C ALA A 109 1.01 -4.92 15.10
N GLU A 110 1.63 -4.37 14.06
CA GLU A 110 3.02 -3.90 14.10
C GLU A 110 3.16 -2.49 14.71
N TYR A 111 2.25 -1.55 14.40
CA TYR A 111 2.42 -0.14 14.73
C TYR A 111 1.30 0.50 15.53
N GLY A 112 0.12 -0.12 15.58
CA GLY A 112 -1.10 0.40 16.20
C GLY A 112 -1.69 1.64 15.50
N GLY A 113 -3.00 1.86 15.69
CA GLY A 113 -3.69 3.08 15.24
C GLY A 113 -3.97 3.17 13.74
N ALA A 114 -3.82 2.07 13.00
CA ALA A 114 -4.21 1.96 11.60
C ALA A 114 -5.74 2.08 11.46
N LEU A 115 -6.48 1.35 12.28
CA LEU A 115 -7.94 1.37 12.28
C LEU A 115 -8.50 2.75 12.64
N GLU A 116 -7.94 3.41 13.66
CA GLU A 116 -8.39 4.75 14.06
C GLU A 116 -8.21 5.79 12.94
N ARG A 117 -7.05 5.75 12.26
CA ARG A 117 -6.76 6.66 11.15
C ARG A 117 -7.67 6.42 9.96
N LEU A 118 -7.92 5.16 9.59
CA LEU A 118 -8.82 4.81 8.49
C LEU A 118 -10.27 5.19 8.81
N LYS A 119 -10.75 4.91 10.02
CA LYS A 119 -12.07 5.36 10.47
C LYS A 119 -12.22 6.87 10.35
N LYS A 120 -11.21 7.63 10.78
CA LYS A 120 -11.22 9.09 10.66
C LYS A 120 -11.25 9.54 9.20
N LYS A 121 -10.44 8.93 8.32
CA LYS A 121 -10.44 9.22 6.88
C LYS A 121 -11.84 9.02 6.28
N TRP A 122 -12.40 7.83 6.48
CA TRP A 122 -13.68 7.41 5.90
C TRP A 122 -14.90 8.18 6.44
N GLN A 123 -14.78 8.92 7.55
CA GLN A 123 -15.85 9.81 8.03
C GLN A 123 -16.01 11.08 7.18
N TYR A 124 -14.99 11.46 6.41
CA TYR A 124 -14.98 12.68 5.59
C TYR A 124 -15.19 12.42 4.09
N GLU A 125 -15.37 11.15 3.70
CA GLU A 125 -15.68 10.71 2.32
C GLU A 125 -17.17 10.35 2.20
#